data_AF-A0AA97DRV6-F1
#
_entry.id   AF-A0AA97DRV6-F1
#
_cell.length_a   1.000
_cell.length_b   1.000
_cell.length_c   1.000
_cell.angle_alpha   90.00
_cell.angle_beta   90.00
_cell.angle_gamma   90.00
#
_symmetry.space_group_name_H-M   'P 1'
#
loop_
_entity.id
_entity.type
_entity.pdbx_description
1 polymer ?
#
loop_
_entity_poly.entity_id
_entity_poly.type
_entity_poly.pdbx_seq_one_letter_code
_entity_poly.pdbx_strand_id
1 'polypeptide(L)'
;MMKRFFISFSVCLFCLLSACSGDSPASETISTYSFGEDTIPALEQVMTEQSGGRLTAVLSPESTAGDDAGTDDGNAERTDSAGNEADATSPYIAYDYQQFTEYQTGPVVRSYVDLLTGEAIALQPEEKPDDSVYTQPVGSILLTRQAVMDGATSANSEGENTGDGEATSYASLPHDPELLFRVRIDWTPTSCLVTLDHVAGQDFGNSLLTAGSALSFSTAKDLLNTVSPEEIGLPGSSMSEYSLKPGPGFVEVDHTACLTIYVYQKNAAGTNSLVETYFISSDGSTLYRQTGTEPNQVEKITLSGGHTSQAASSDRDPTE
;
A
#
# COMPACT_ATOMS: atom_id res chain seq x y z
N MET A 1 46.90 -59.26 10.54
CA MET A 1 45.69 -58.62 9.99
C MET A 1 45.32 -57.47 10.92
N MET A 2 45.01 -56.30 10.36
CA MET A 2 44.67 -55.02 11.01
C MET A 2 45.82 -54.27 11.71
N LYS A 3 46.45 -53.36 10.95
CA LYS A 3 47.36 -52.32 11.44
C LYS A 3 46.61 -50.98 11.36
N ARG A 4 46.52 -50.31 12.50
CA ARG A 4 45.81 -49.04 12.74
C ARG A 4 46.36 -47.93 11.85
N PHE A 5 45.48 -47.13 11.24
CA PHE A 5 45.84 -45.85 10.64
C PHE A 5 44.95 -44.75 11.19
N PHE A 6 45.60 -43.85 11.94
CA PHE A 6 45.16 -42.48 12.19
C PHE A 6 45.16 -41.72 10.86
N ILE A 7 44.11 -40.97 10.55
CA ILE A 7 44.17 -39.93 9.52
C ILE A 7 43.63 -38.63 10.11
N SER A 8 44.48 -37.63 9.98
CA SER A 8 44.45 -36.29 10.55
C SER A 8 43.36 -35.41 9.93
N PHE A 9 42.84 -34.51 10.77
CA PHE A 9 42.04 -33.34 10.42
C PHE A 9 42.74 -32.55 9.31
N SER A 10 42.13 -32.44 8.13
CA SER A 10 42.62 -31.63 7.02
C SER A 10 41.72 -30.42 6.86
N VAL A 11 42.25 -29.27 7.27
CA VAL A 11 41.70 -27.94 7.03
C VAL A 11 41.66 -27.72 5.52
N CYS A 12 40.47 -27.75 4.92
CA CYS A 12 40.27 -27.34 3.53
C CYS A 12 40.10 -25.82 3.47
N LEU A 13 41.22 -25.18 3.14
CA LEU A 13 41.32 -23.82 2.64
C LEU A 13 40.47 -23.69 1.36
N PHE A 14 39.32 -23.03 1.45
CA PHE A 14 38.51 -22.68 0.29
C PHE A 14 39.18 -21.53 -0.48
N CYS A 15 39.80 -21.87 -1.61
CA CYS A 15 40.22 -20.88 -2.60
C CYS A 15 38.96 -20.32 -3.29
N LEU A 16 38.72 -19.02 -3.09
CA LEU A 16 37.75 -18.23 -3.82
C LEU A 16 38.12 -18.23 -5.32
N LEU A 17 37.31 -18.88 -6.14
CA LEU A 17 37.25 -18.62 -7.57
C LEU A 17 35.98 -17.83 -7.84
N SER A 18 36.16 -16.52 -8.01
CA SER A 18 35.18 -15.61 -8.58
C SER A 18 34.82 -16.09 -9.98
N ALA A 19 33.62 -16.62 -10.14
CA ALA A 19 32.96 -16.81 -11.41
C ALA A 19 31.76 -15.87 -11.44
N CYS A 20 31.91 -14.74 -12.13
CA CYS A 20 30.83 -13.80 -12.42
C CYS A 20 29.68 -14.55 -13.11
N SER A 21 28.53 -14.60 -12.46
CA SER A 21 27.25 -14.97 -13.05
C SER A 21 26.29 -13.83 -12.69
N GLY A 22 25.72 -13.20 -13.71
CA GLY A 22 25.12 -11.87 -13.64
C GLY A 22 24.15 -11.68 -12.47
N ASP A 23 24.35 -10.58 -11.74
CA ASP A 23 23.42 -10.07 -10.75
C ASP A 23 22.07 -9.82 -11.42
N SER A 24 21.14 -10.73 -11.15
CA SER A 24 19.75 -10.29 -10.98
C SER A 24 19.75 -9.42 -9.72
N PRO A 25 19.13 -8.24 -9.71
CA PRO A 25 19.08 -7.43 -8.49
C PRO A 25 18.43 -8.28 -7.40
N ALA A 26 19.21 -8.58 -6.35
CA ALA A 26 18.72 -9.24 -5.16
C ALA A 26 17.49 -8.47 -4.70
N SER A 27 16.39 -9.18 -4.45
CA SER A 27 15.18 -8.58 -3.90
C SER A 27 15.56 -8.01 -2.53
N GLU A 28 15.73 -6.70 -2.42
CA GLU A 28 15.94 -6.06 -1.13
C GLU A 28 14.72 -6.37 -0.26
N THR A 29 14.90 -7.22 0.74
CA THR A 29 13.85 -7.57 1.69
C THR A 29 13.68 -6.40 2.64
N ILE A 30 12.61 -5.64 2.47
CA ILE A 30 12.24 -4.56 3.39
C ILE A 30 11.68 -5.18 4.68
N SER A 31 12.11 -4.67 5.83
CA SER A 31 11.70 -5.19 7.14
C SER A 31 10.62 -4.33 7.80
N THR A 32 10.58 -3.04 7.46
CA THR A 32 9.68 -2.03 8.04
C THR A 32 9.25 -1.03 6.97
N TYR A 33 8.08 -0.43 7.17
CA TYR A 33 7.64 0.73 6.42
C TYR A 33 7.66 1.95 7.32
N SER A 34 7.96 3.12 6.75
CA SER A 34 7.98 4.38 7.47
C SER A 34 7.27 5.48 6.68
N PHE A 35 6.52 6.31 7.38
CA PHE A 35 5.88 7.52 6.85
C PHE A 35 5.88 8.59 7.93
N GLY A 36 6.62 9.69 7.70
CA GLY A 36 7.01 10.60 8.78
C GLY A 36 7.75 9.85 9.91
N GLU A 37 7.38 10.12 11.16
CA GLU A 37 7.94 9.43 12.33
C GLU A 37 7.29 8.06 12.63
N ASP A 38 6.21 7.71 11.93
CA ASP A 38 5.54 6.43 12.11
C ASP A 38 6.30 5.31 11.40
N THR A 39 6.62 4.25 12.13
CA THR A 39 7.24 3.02 11.60
C THR A 39 6.43 1.79 11.99
N ILE A 40 6.20 0.89 11.03
CA ILE A 40 5.50 -0.39 11.22
C ILE A 40 6.27 -1.54 10.55
N PRO A 41 6.04 -2.80 10.97
CA PRO A 41 6.61 -3.97 10.28
C PRO A 41 6.11 -4.06 8.83
N ALA A 42 6.97 -4.49 7.91
CA ALA A 42 6.59 -4.73 6.52
C ALA A 42 5.77 -6.02 6.36
N LEU A 43 5.01 -6.14 5.26
CA LEU A 43 4.18 -7.31 4.94
C LEU A 43 5.00 -8.62 4.89
N GLU A 44 6.28 -8.53 4.52
CA GLU A 44 7.23 -9.64 4.45
C GLU A 44 7.34 -10.40 5.77
N GLN A 45 7.08 -9.76 6.90
CA GLN A 45 7.18 -10.37 8.23
C GLN A 45 6.19 -11.52 8.43
N VAL A 46 5.09 -11.54 7.66
CA VAL A 46 4.05 -12.58 7.74
C VAL A 46 3.96 -13.43 6.48
N MET A 47 4.77 -13.12 5.46
CA MET A 47 4.81 -13.88 4.22
C MET A 47 5.62 -15.17 4.39
N THR A 48 5.25 -16.19 3.61
CA THR A 48 5.93 -17.48 3.59
C THR A 48 6.29 -17.86 2.16
N GLU A 49 7.19 -18.82 1.97
CA GLU A 49 7.47 -19.37 0.65
C GLU A 49 6.19 -19.91 -0.04
N GLN A 50 5.23 -20.41 0.74
CA GLN A 50 3.97 -20.96 0.23
C GLN A 50 3.00 -19.88 -0.25
N SER A 51 2.95 -18.74 0.44
CA SER A 51 2.12 -17.62 0.02
C SER A 51 2.61 -16.97 -1.27
N GLY A 52 3.89 -17.12 -1.58
CA GLY A 52 4.55 -16.33 -2.62
C GLY A 52 4.49 -14.85 -2.23
N GLY A 53 4.35 -14.00 -3.25
CA GLY A 53 4.31 -12.56 -3.09
C GLY A 53 5.71 -11.95 -3.12
N ARG A 54 5.85 -10.82 -3.80
CA ARG A 54 7.10 -10.06 -3.88
C ARG A 54 6.76 -8.58 -4.02
N LEU A 55 7.47 -7.74 -3.27
CA LEU A 55 7.45 -6.30 -3.49
C LEU A 55 7.97 -6.00 -4.91
N THR A 56 7.16 -5.36 -5.74
CA THR A 56 7.51 -5.03 -7.12
C THR A 56 7.67 -3.54 -7.37
N ALA A 57 7.04 -2.70 -6.55
CA ALA A 57 7.16 -1.27 -6.65
C ALA A 57 6.89 -0.59 -5.30
N VAL A 58 7.54 0.55 -5.09
CA VAL A 58 7.19 1.54 -4.08
C VAL A 58 6.69 2.76 -4.84
N LEU A 59 5.49 3.24 -4.50
CA LEU A 59 4.77 4.28 -5.19
C LEU A 59 4.54 5.46 -4.25
N SER A 60 4.93 6.65 -4.69
CA SER A 60 4.56 7.92 -4.10
C SER A 60 4.20 8.85 -5.25
N PRO A 61 3.34 9.86 -5.07
CA PRO A 61 3.19 10.90 -6.06
C PRO A 61 4.55 11.52 -6.34
N GLU A 62 4.91 11.66 -7.61
CA GLU A 62 6.07 12.45 -7.99
C GLU A 62 5.81 13.88 -7.51
N SER A 63 6.74 14.46 -6.75
CA SER A 63 6.67 15.88 -6.47
C SER A 63 6.67 16.57 -7.83
N THR A 64 5.65 17.38 -8.10
CA THR A 64 5.71 18.35 -9.17
C THR A 64 6.68 19.44 -8.70
N ALA A 65 7.96 19.11 -8.63
CA ALA A 65 9.01 20.09 -8.66
C ALA A 65 8.81 20.84 -9.98
N GLY A 66 8.22 22.04 -9.86
CA GLY A 66 8.08 22.93 -10.99
C GLY A 66 9.42 23.03 -11.71
N ASP A 67 9.38 22.98 -13.03
CA ASP A 67 10.49 23.31 -13.91
C ASP A 67 11.04 24.70 -13.55
N ASP A 68 11.92 24.79 -12.55
CA ASP A 68 12.78 25.94 -12.36
C ASP A 68 14.03 25.68 -13.19
N ALA A 69 13.90 25.99 -14.48
CA ALA A 69 15.02 26.15 -15.37
C ALA A 69 15.85 27.35 -14.90
N GLY A 70 16.91 27.09 -14.12
CA GLY A 70 17.80 28.15 -13.63
C GLY A 70 19.11 27.66 -13.02
N THR A 71 20.05 27.30 -13.90
CA THR A 71 21.53 27.29 -13.79
C THR A 71 22.16 27.74 -12.45
N ASP A 72 23.03 26.91 -11.82
CA ASP A 72 24.51 27.03 -11.90
C ASP A 72 25.27 26.23 -10.83
N ASP A 73 26.30 25.52 -11.30
CA ASP A 73 27.56 25.07 -10.71
C ASP A 73 27.69 24.54 -9.26
N GLY A 74 28.07 23.26 -9.18
CA GLY A 74 29.35 22.89 -8.59
C GLY A 74 29.34 22.14 -7.25
N ASN A 75 29.80 20.88 -7.32
CA ASN A 75 30.30 20.03 -6.22
C ASN A 75 29.26 19.12 -5.52
N ALA A 76 28.96 17.97 -6.13
CA ALA A 76 28.26 16.87 -5.48
C ALA A 76 29.29 15.90 -4.84
N GLU A 77 29.51 16.06 -3.54
CA GLU A 77 30.08 15.01 -2.70
C GLU A 77 29.04 13.89 -2.56
N ARG A 78 29.43 12.68 -2.96
CA ARG A 78 28.57 11.50 -3.04
C ARG A 78 28.25 11.03 -1.62
N THR A 79 27.05 11.31 -1.14
CA THR A 79 26.52 10.71 0.09
C THR A 79 25.64 9.53 -0.32
N ASP A 80 26.23 8.33 -0.30
CA ASP A 80 25.48 7.09 -0.42
C ASP A 80 24.77 6.85 0.93
N SER A 81 23.45 7.01 0.99
CA SER A 81 22.62 6.56 2.10
C SER A 81 21.29 6.05 1.56
N ALA A 82 21.15 4.74 1.58
CA ALA A 82 19.93 4.00 1.30
C ALA A 82 18.96 4.20 2.48
N GLY A 83 18.24 5.31 2.47
CA GLY A 83 17.05 5.55 3.26
C GLY A 83 15.95 5.94 2.30
N ASN A 84 14.97 5.06 2.11
CA ASN A 84 13.78 5.38 1.31
C ASN A 84 12.80 6.17 2.20
N GLU A 85 13.23 7.32 2.68
CA GLU A 85 12.38 8.30 3.35
C GLU A 85 11.50 8.98 2.29
N ALA A 86 10.19 8.94 2.48
CA ALA A 86 9.31 9.79 1.71
C ALA A 86 9.67 11.26 2.05
N ASP A 87 9.88 12.08 1.04
CA ASP A 87 9.95 13.54 1.20
C ASP A 87 8.67 13.98 1.94
N ALA A 88 8.82 14.81 2.98
CA ALA A 88 7.75 15.20 3.92
C ALA A 88 6.57 15.95 3.25
N THR A 89 6.63 16.15 1.93
CA THR A 89 5.58 16.73 1.09
C THR A 89 4.73 15.69 0.35
N SER A 90 5.07 14.40 0.41
CA SER A 90 4.28 13.35 -0.24
C SER A 90 3.02 13.04 0.57
N PRO A 91 1.80 13.12 0.00
CA PRO A 91 0.56 12.79 0.72
C PRO A 91 0.41 11.31 1.06
N TYR A 92 1.19 10.40 0.43
CA TYR A 92 1.21 8.98 0.78
C TYR A 92 2.51 8.28 0.33
N ILE A 93 2.72 7.07 0.81
CA ILE A 93 3.61 6.06 0.21
C ILE A 93 2.88 4.73 0.12
N ALA A 94 3.06 3.99 -0.96
CA ALA A 94 2.42 2.69 -1.16
C ALA A 94 3.42 1.63 -1.62
N TYR A 95 3.21 0.40 -1.16
CA TYR A 95 4.05 -0.76 -1.43
C TYR A 95 3.22 -1.79 -2.19
N ASP A 96 3.55 -2.00 -3.47
CA ASP A 96 2.83 -2.91 -4.35
C ASP A 96 3.49 -4.29 -4.35
N TYR A 97 2.80 -5.25 -3.76
CA TYR A 97 3.16 -6.66 -3.76
C TYR A 97 2.39 -7.40 -4.84
N GLN A 98 3.11 -8.19 -5.63
CA GLN A 98 2.56 -8.99 -6.72
C GLN A 98 3.00 -10.44 -6.58
N GLN A 99 2.51 -11.31 -7.48
CA GLN A 99 2.98 -12.70 -7.58
C GLN A 99 2.66 -13.55 -6.34
N PHE A 100 1.57 -13.25 -5.63
CA PHE A 100 1.05 -14.19 -4.63
C PHE A 100 0.52 -15.44 -5.31
N THR A 101 0.70 -16.58 -4.65
CA THR A 101 -0.02 -17.81 -4.99
C THR A 101 -1.52 -17.56 -4.88
N GLU A 102 -2.31 -18.03 -5.84
CA GLU A 102 -3.75 -17.78 -5.89
C GLU A 102 -4.43 -18.16 -4.56
N TYR A 103 -5.31 -17.29 -4.07
CA TYR A 103 -6.01 -17.41 -2.79
C TYR A 103 -5.15 -17.32 -1.52
N GLN A 104 -3.85 -17.03 -1.61
CA GLN A 104 -3.00 -16.84 -0.43
C GLN A 104 -2.96 -15.40 0.07
N THR A 105 -3.34 -14.41 -0.75
CA THR A 105 -3.25 -13.01 -0.35
C THR A 105 -4.14 -12.66 0.85
N GLY A 106 -5.38 -13.14 0.88
CA GLY A 106 -6.30 -12.91 2.00
C GLY A 106 -5.76 -13.43 3.36
N PRO A 107 -5.29 -14.69 3.46
CA PRO A 107 -4.63 -15.21 4.66
C PRO A 107 -3.36 -14.45 5.08
N VAL A 108 -2.56 -13.98 4.13
CA VAL A 108 -1.39 -13.12 4.43
C VAL A 108 -1.86 -11.80 5.02
N VAL A 109 -2.85 -11.14 4.40
CA VAL A 109 -3.44 -9.89 4.90
C VAL A 109 -4.01 -10.07 6.30
N ARG A 110 -4.70 -11.18 6.59
CA ARG A 110 -5.19 -11.50 7.95
C ARG A 110 -4.04 -11.52 8.95
N SER A 111 -2.98 -12.27 8.65
CA SER A 111 -1.82 -12.37 9.52
C SER A 111 -1.14 -11.02 9.73
N TYR A 112 -1.14 -10.18 8.69
CA TYR A 112 -0.59 -8.83 8.77
C TYR A 112 -1.45 -7.90 9.63
N VAL A 113 -2.77 -7.94 9.49
CA VAL A 113 -3.69 -7.18 10.35
C VAL A 113 -3.55 -7.62 11.81
N ASP A 114 -3.42 -8.93 12.08
CA ASP A 114 -3.17 -9.44 13.44
C ASP A 114 -1.83 -8.91 14.01
N LEU A 115 -0.79 -8.83 13.19
CA LEU A 115 0.51 -8.22 13.59
C LEU A 115 0.37 -6.73 13.89
N LEU A 116 -0.28 -5.97 13.01
CA LEU A 116 -0.41 -4.52 13.12
C LEU A 116 -1.33 -4.08 14.28
N THR A 117 -2.31 -4.92 14.63
CA THR A 117 -3.24 -4.64 15.74
C THR A 117 -2.70 -5.08 17.11
N GLY A 118 -1.56 -5.77 17.15
CA GLY A 118 -0.89 -6.16 18.38
C GLY A 118 -0.43 -4.95 19.21
N GLU A 119 -0.27 -5.14 20.53
CA GLU A 119 -0.02 -4.06 21.51
C GLU A 119 1.19 -3.18 21.18
N ALA A 120 2.22 -3.72 20.52
CA ALA A 120 3.42 -2.97 20.17
C ALA A 120 3.20 -1.92 19.06
N ILE A 121 2.26 -2.18 18.15
CA ILE A 121 1.97 -1.33 16.99
C ILE A 121 0.66 -0.56 17.19
N ALA A 122 -0.32 -1.20 17.84
CA ALA A 122 -1.58 -0.61 18.31
C ALA A 122 -2.44 0.07 17.24
N LEU A 123 -2.28 -0.30 15.96
CA LEU A 123 -3.23 0.10 14.92
C LEU A 123 -4.60 -0.51 15.20
N GLN A 124 -5.67 0.23 14.92
CA GLN A 124 -7.04 -0.19 15.12
C GLN A 124 -7.80 -0.16 13.79
N PRO A 125 -8.54 -1.22 13.44
CA PRO A 125 -9.41 -1.16 12.28
C PRO A 125 -10.59 -0.21 12.54
N GLU A 126 -11.03 0.52 11.53
CA GLU A 126 -12.22 1.39 11.65
C GLU A 126 -13.48 0.57 12.02
N GLU A 127 -13.63 -0.60 11.38
CA GLU A 127 -14.62 -1.60 11.73
C GLU A 127 -13.92 -2.94 11.92
N LYS A 128 -14.27 -3.65 13.00
CA LYS A 128 -13.68 -4.96 13.27
C LYS A 128 -14.01 -5.91 12.10
N PRO A 129 -13.01 -6.39 11.34
CA PRO A 129 -13.29 -7.24 10.19
C PRO A 129 -13.78 -8.61 10.65
N ASP A 130 -14.79 -9.13 9.96
CA ASP A 130 -15.20 -10.52 10.05
C ASP A 130 -14.17 -11.41 9.32
N ASP A 131 -13.93 -12.62 9.83
CA ASP A 131 -13.03 -13.61 9.21
C ASP A 131 -13.36 -13.88 7.73
N SER A 132 -14.63 -13.76 7.34
CA SER A 132 -15.10 -13.92 5.96
C SER A 132 -14.53 -12.88 4.99
N VAL A 133 -14.15 -11.69 5.47
CA VAL A 133 -13.53 -10.65 4.63
C VAL A 133 -12.27 -11.19 3.97
N TYR A 134 -11.42 -11.89 4.72
CA TYR A 134 -10.15 -12.45 4.22
C TYR A 134 -10.33 -13.65 3.28
N THR A 135 -11.55 -14.19 3.17
CA THR A 135 -11.86 -15.26 2.21
C THR A 135 -12.28 -14.72 0.84
N GLN A 136 -12.57 -13.41 0.76
CA GLN A 136 -12.96 -12.79 -0.49
C GLN A 136 -11.74 -12.64 -1.42
N PRO A 137 -11.91 -12.88 -2.73
CA PRO A 137 -10.83 -12.73 -3.71
C PRO A 137 -10.32 -11.28 -3.80
N VAL A 138 -11.14 -10.31 -3.41
CA VAL A 138 -10.80 -8.89 -3.35
C VAL A 138 -11.35 -8.32 -2.06
N GLY A 139 -10.60 -7.42 -1.43
CA GLY A 139 -11.09 -6.66 -0.29
C GLY A 139 -10.15 -5.51 0.07
N SER A 140 -10.53 -4.81 1.13
CA SER A 140 -9.83 -3.64 1.65
C SER A 140 -9.98 -3.60 3.17
N ILE A 141 -8.91 -3.27 3.89
CA ILE A 141 -8.91 -3.00 5.33
C ILE A 141 -8.24 -1.67 5.58
N LEU A 142 -8.87 -0.84 6.42
CA LEU A 142 -8.33 0.43 6.88
C LEU A 142 -8.02 0.36 8.36
N LEU A 143 -6.76 0.63 8.72
CA LEU A 143 -6.28 0.69 10.09
C LEU A 143 -5.79 2.10 10.40
N THR A 144 -6.01 2.56 11.64
CA THR A 144 -5.58 3.88 12.11
C THR A 144 -5.02 3.82 13.53
N ARG A 145 -4.13 4.76 13.85
CA ARG A 145 -3.73 5.10 15.22
C ARG A 145 -3.37 6.58 15.27
N GLN A 146 -3.15 7.13 16.46
CA GLN A 146 -2.61 8.49 16.57
C GLN A 146 -1.18 8.53 16.01
N ALA A 147 -0.86 9.51 15.16
CA ALA A 147 0.47 9.65 14.58
C ALA A 147 1.52 9.93 15.67
N VAL A 148 2.75 9.50 15.41
CA VAL A 148 3.89 9.86 16.26
C VAL A 148 4.25 11.33 15.99
N MET A 149 4.50 12.10 17.04
CA MET A 149 4.86 13.51 16.93
C MET A 149 6.24 13.69 16.28
N ASP A 150 6.39 14.66 15.39
CA ASP A 150 7.67 14.99 14.75
C ASP A 150 8.83 15.13 15.76
N GLY A 151 9.95 14.47 15.49
CA GLY A 151 11.13 14.47 16.36
C GLY A 151 11.04 13.56 17.61
N ALA A 152 9.94 12.82 17.80
CA ALA A 152 9.77 11.88 18.91
C ALA A 152 10.86 10.80 18.97
N THR A 153 11.26 10.28 17.81
CA THR A 153 12.24 9.19 17.71
C THR A 153 13.66 9.68 18.04
N SER A 154 13.92 10.98 17.83
CA SER A 154 15.21 11.62 18.15
C SER A 154 15.36 11.95 19.64
N ALA A 155 14.26 12.21 20.36
CA ALA A 155 14.27 12.59 21.77
C ALA A 155 14.71 11.47 22.73
N ASN A 156 14.63 10.20 22.31
CA ASN A 156 15.10 9.05 23.09
C ASN A 156 16.60 8.73 22.92
N SER A 157 17.32 9.46 22.07
CA SER A 157 18.74 9.20 21.78
C SER A 157 19.73 9.90 22.74
N GLU A 158 19.27 10.72 23.68
CA GLU A 158 20.14 11.40 24.67
C GLU A 158 20.41 10.59 25.95
N GLY A 159 20.04 9.31 26.01
CA GLY A 159 20.29 8.40 27.14
C GLY A 159 21.17 7.20 26.76
N GLU A 160 22.36 7.14 27.36
CA GLU A 160 23.33 6.03 27.42
C GLU A 160 23.15 4.83 26.47
N ASN A 161 24.09 4.71 25.52
CA ASN A 161 24.35 3.53 24.72
C ASN A 161 24.60 2.28 25.58
N THR A 162 23.56 1.49 25.84
CA THR A 162 23.66 0.10 26.32
C THR A 162 23.06 -0.86 25.31
N GLY A 163 23.81 -1.14 24.24
CA GLY A 163 24.19 -2.49 23.79
C GLY A 163 23.15 -3.56 23.42
N ASP A 164 21.86 -3.40 23.68
CA ASP A 164 20.78 -4.30 23.26
C ASP A 164 19.60 -3.41 22.84
N GLY A 165 19.50 -3.11 21.54
CA GLY A 165 18.50 -2.21 20.98
C GLY A 165 17.10 -2.80 21.00
N GLU A 166 16.41 -2.70 22.13
CA GLU A 166 14.98 -2.95 22.23
C GLU A 166 14.24 -1.84 21.46
N ALA A 167 13.45 -2.23 20.45
CA ALA A 167 12.65 -1.29 19.67
C ALA A 167 11.73 -0.50 20.61
N THR A 168 11.75 0.84 20.50
CA THR A 168 10.88 1.70 21.30
C THR A 168 9.42 1.40 20.96
N SER A 169 8.64 0.98 21.96
CA SER A 169 7.21 0.67 21.77
C SER A 169 6.42 1.94 21.43
N TYR A 170 5.44 1.83 20.53
CA TYR A 170 4.56 2.94 20.14
C TYR A 170 3.97 3.66 21.35
N ALA A 171 3.50 2.92 22.36
CA ALA A 171 2.85 3.48 23.55
C ALA A 171 3.76 4.39 24.40
N SER A 172 5.08 4.39 24.15
CA SER A 172 6.04 5.23 24.86
C SER A 172 6.45 6.50 24.12
N LEU A 173 5.99 6.67 22.88
CA LEU A 173 6.29 7.83 22.05
C LEU A 173 5.24 8.94 22.28
N PRO A 174 5.60 10.23 22.24
CA PRO A 174 4.62 11.30 22.18
C PRO A 174 3.84 11.23 20.85
N HIS A 175 2.54 11.50 20.94
CA HIS A 175 1.63 11.43 19.80
C HIS A 175 1.13 12.82 19.40
N ASP A 176 1.01 13.04 18.11
CA ASP A 176 0.42 14.26 17.56
C ASP A 176 -1.12 14.18 17.71
N PRO A 177 -1.78 15.05 18.47
CA PRO A 177 -3.23 14.99 18.69
C PRO A 177 -4.07 15.38 17.47
N GLU A 178 -3.47 16.00 16.45
CA GLU A 178 -4.16 16.50 15.25
C GLU A 178 -4.01 15.57 14.03
N LEU A 179 -3.12 14.57 14.12
CA LEU A 179 -2.82 13.63 13.03
C LEU A 179 -3.07 12.17 13.41
N LEU A 180 -3.77 11.43 12.54
CA LEU A 180 -3.77 9.98 12.58
C LEU A 180 -2.76 9.43 11.56
N PHE A 181 -2.09 8.35 11.94
CA PHE A 181 -1.36 7.49 11.01
C PHE A 181 -2.29 6.40 10.52
N ARG A 182 -2.36 6.24 9.20
CA ARG A 182 -3.31 5.36 8.55
C ARG A 182 -2.61 4.39 7.62
N VAL A 183 -3.11 3.15 7.65
CA VAL A 183 -2.62 2.03 6.85
C VAL A 183 -3.80 1.41 6.13
N ARG A 184 -3.83 1.56 4.81
CA ARG A 184 -4.82 0.91 3.95
C ARG A 184 -4.18 -0.30 3.27
N ILE A 185 -4.87 -1.43 3.35
CA ILE A 185 -4.43 -2.69 2.75
C ILE A 185 -5.51 -3.14 1.77
N ASP A 186 -5.24 -3.03 0.48
CA ASP A 186 -6.12 -3.55 -0.57
C ASP A 186 -5.53 -4.82 -1.17
N TRP A 187 -6.36 -5.83 -1.45
CA TRP A 187 -5.89 -7.04 -2.11
C TRP A 187 -6.75 -7.49 -3.28
N THR A 188 -6.08 -8.22 -4.17
CA THR A 188 -6.66 -9.06 -5.21
C THR A 188 -6.15 -10.50 -5.03
N PRO A 189 -6.58 -11.48 -5.84
CA PRO A 189 -6.15 -12.87 -5.66
C PRO A 189 -4.63 -13.10 -5.75
N THR A 190 -3.91 -12.17 -6.38
CA THR A 190 -2.47 -12.30 -6.65
C THR A 190 -1.66 -11.05 -6.28
N SER A 191 -2.27 -10.04 -5.65
CA SER A 191 -1.60 -8.76 -5.32
C SER A 191 -2.10 -8.15 -4.02
N CYS A 192 -1.22 -7.44 -3.32
CA CYS A 192 -1.54 -6.67 -2.12
C CYS A 192 -0.91 -5.29 -2.25
N LEU A 193 -1.67 -4.24 -1.99
CA LEU A 193 -1.20 -2.86 -1.97
C LEU A 193 -1.33 -2.32 -0.56
N VAL A 194 -0.20 -2.01 0.08
CA VAL A 194 -0.16 -1.38 1.40
C VAL A 194 0.11 0.10 1.21
N THR A 195 -0.83 0.97 1.57
CA THR A 195 -0.70 2.43 1.48
C THR A 195 -0.65 3.04 2.86
N LEU A 196 0.31 3.95 3.09
CA LEU A 196 0.51 4.69 4.32
C LEU A 196 0.34 6.18 4.07
N ASP A 197 -0.33 6.87 5.00
CA ASP A 197 -0.44 8.31 5.03
C ASP A 197 -0.69 8.87 6.44
N HIS A 198 -0.55 10.20 6.57
CA HIS A 198 -0.96 11.00 7.72
C HIS A 198 -2.11 11.90 7.35
N VAL A 199 -2.95 12.15 8.35
CA VAL A 199 -4.26 12.70 8.06
C VAL A 199 -4.70 13.72 9.12
N ALA A 200 -4.92 14.97 8.68
CA ALA A 200 -5.29 16.10 9.54
C ALA A 200 -6.78 16.14 9.87
N GLY A 201 -7.17 16.95 10.86
CA GLY A 201 -8.57 17.15 11.27
C GLY A 201 -9.41 18.20 10.51
N GLN A 202 -8.85 19.02 9.60
CA GLN A 202 -9.59 20.00 8.77
C GLN A 202 -8.95 20.24 7.39
N ASP A 203 -9.78 20.56 6.39
CA ASP A 203 -9.53 20.85 4.95
C ASP A 203 -9.16 19.67 4.04
N PHE A 204 -9.53 19.78 2.75
CA PHE A 204 -9.65 18.79 1.64
C PHE A 204 -8.99 17.39 1.79
N GLY A 205 -7.83 17.27 2.44
CA GLY A 205 -7.37 16.02 3.05
C GLY A 205 -8.45 15.29 3.87
N ASN A 206 -9.32 16.01 4.59
CA ASN A 206 -10.54 15.49 5.24
C ASN A 206 -11.51 14.79 4.30
N SER A 207 -11.61 15.26 3.05
CA SER A 207 -12.45 14.63 2.03
C SER A 207 -11.79 13.36 1.50
N LEU A 208 -10.47 13.36 1.25
CA LEU A 208 -9.68 12.15 0.93
C LEU A 208 -9.65 11.13 2.08
N LEU A 209 -9.78 11.63 3.30
CA LEU A 209 -9.88 10.85 4.51
C LEU A 209 -11.18 10.11 4.64
N THR A 210 -12.26 10.88 4.65
CA THR A 210 -13.63 10.38 4.65
C THR A 210 -13.83 9.47 3.44
N ALA A 211 -13.22 9.79 2.29
CA ALA A 211 -13.19 8.95 1.10
C ALA A 211 -12.51 7.60 1.31
N GLY A 212 -11.35 7.61 1.98
CA GLY A 212 -10.61 6.42 2.36
C GLY A 212 -11.44 5.44 3.16
N SER A 213 -12.32 5.96 4.03
CA SER A 213 -13.30 5.21 4.81
C SER A 213 -14.58 4.87 4.01
N ALA A 214 -15.01 5.74 3.09
CA ALA A 214 -16.30 5.64 2.41
C ALA A 214 -16.29 4.71 1.17
N LEU A 215 -15.19 4.64 0.42
CA LEU A 215 -15.08 3.79 -0.76
C LEU A 215 -13.93 2.78 -0.67
N SER A 216 -14.30 1.54 -0.37
CA SER A 216 -13.40 0.39 -0.46
C SER A 216 -13.14 0.01 -1.92
N PHE A 217 -11.97 -0.59 -2.19
CA PHE A 217 -11.70 -1.16 -3.52
C PHE A 217 -12.69 -2.27 -3.90
N SER A 218 -13.19 -3.05 -2.94
CA SER A 218 -14.26 -4.02 -3.16
C SER A 218 -15.54 -3.37 -3.66
N THR A 219 -15.99 -2.29 -3.02
CA THR A 219 -17.19 -1.55 -3.44
C THR A 219 -17.00 -0.92 -4.81
N ALA A 220 -15.83 -0.35 -5.07
CA ALA A 220 -15.48 0.20 -6.38
C ALA A 220 -15.49 -0.88 -7.48
N LYS A 221 -14.95 -2.08 -7.19
CA LYS A 221 -14.99 -3.22 -8.11
C LYS A 221 -16.42 -3.68 -8.36
N ASP A 222 -17.25 -3.77 -7.33
CA ASP A 222 -18.65 -4.17 -7.48
C ASP A 222 -19.40 -3.17 -8.35
N LEU A 223 -19.21 -1.86 -8.12
CA LEU A 223 -19.77 -0.79 -8.93
C LEU A 223 -19.36 -0.94 -10.41
N LEU A 224 -18.07 -1.12 -10.69
CA LEU A 224 -17.58 -1.29 -12.06
C LEU A 224 -18.10 -2.58 -12.72
N ASN A 225 -18.44 -3.62 -11.96
CA ASN A 225 -19.08 -4.82 -12.51
C ASN A 225 -20.58 -4.65 -12.78
N THR A 226 -21.20 -3.53 -12.38
CA THR A 226 -22.60 -3.22 -12.74
C THR A 226 -22.77 -2.59 -14.11
N VAL A 227 -21.68 -2.09 -14.71
CA VAL A 227 -21.66 -1.47 -16.04
C VAL A 227 -21.03 -2.39 -17.08
N SER A 228 -21.46 -2.22 -18.34
CA SER A 228 -20.81 -2.88 -19.48
C SER A 228 -19.51 -2.17 -19.87
N PRO A 229 -18.53 -2.89 -20.47
CA PRO A 229 -17.31 -2.25 -20.97
C PRO A 229 -17.60 -1.06 -21.88
N GLU A 230 -18.55 -1.19 -22.81
CA GLU A 230 -18.91 -0.14 -23.77
C GLU A 230 -19.40 1.15 -23.09
N GLU A 231 -20.19 1.04 -22.01
CA GLU A 231 -20.69 2.19 -21.25
C GLU A 231 -19.58 3.04 -20.62
N ILE A 232 -18.43 2.42 -20.34
CA ILE A 232 -17.27 3.11 -19.76
C ILE A 232 -16.14 3.32 -20.78
N GLY A 233 -16.38 3.03 -22.05
CA GLY A 233 -15.40 3.26 -23.14
C GLY A 233 -14.36 2.15 -23.30
N LEU A 234 -14.58 0.97 -22.70
CA LEU A 234 -13.76 -0.22 -22.90
C LEU A 234 -14.33 -1.13 -24.01
N PRO A 235 -13.46 -1.86 -24.75
CA PRO A 235 -13.92 -2.87 -25.70
C PRO A 235 -14.45 -4.14 -25.01
N GLY A 236 -15.05 -5.04 -25.78
CA GLY A 236 -15.50 -6.34 -25.28
C GLY A 236 -16.90 -6.32 -24.67
N SER A 237 -17.33 -7.46 -24.13
CA SER A 237 -18.73 -7.69 -23.75
C SER A 237 -18.93 -7.84 -22.25
N SER A 238 -17.85 -8.03 -21.48
CA SER A 238 -17.94 -8.27 -20.03
C SER A 238 -16.74 -7.69 -19.27
N MET A 239 -17.01 -7.10 -18.11
CA MET A 239 -15.97 -6.65 -17.19
C MET A 239 -15.10 -7.80 -16.64
N SER A 240 -15.55 -9.05 -16.75
CA SER A 240 -14.75 -10.23 -16.39
C SER A 240 -13.50 -10.42 -17.25
N GLU A 241 -13.45 -9.82 -18.45
CA GLU A 241 -12.29 -9.82 -19.35
C GLU A 241 -11.15 -8.95 -18.84
N TYR A 242 -11.42 -8.12 -17.84
CA TYR A 242 -10.45 -7.21 -17.24
C TYR A 242 -10.02 -7.65 -15.84
N SER A 243 -8.83 -7.21 -15.47
CA SER A 243 -8.31 -7.26 -14.10
C SER A 243 -8.26 -5.84 -13.57
N LEU A 244 -9.02 -5.58 -12.51
CA LEU A 244 -9.01 -4.30 -11.82
C LEU A 244 -7.96 -4.35 -10.71
N LYS A 245 -7.19 -3.27 -10.56
CA LYS A 245 -6.28 -3.07 -9.44
C LYS A 245 -6.51 -1.68 -8.83
N PRO A 246 -6.43 -1.54 -7.51
CA PRO A 246 -6.45 -0.24 -6.89
C PRO A 246 -5.17 0.50 -7.27
N GLY A 247 -5.29 1.81 -7.48
CA GLY A 247 -4.14 2.70 -7.44
C GLY A 247 -3.78 3.07 -6.00
N PRO A 248 -2.60 3.67 -5.80
CA PRO A 248 -2.14 4.06 -4.48
C PRO A 248 -2.91 5.28 -3.98
N GLY A 249 -3.45 5.20 -2.76
CA GLY A 249 -4.18 6.28 -2.12
C GLY A 249 -5.39 6.80 -2.89
N PHE A 250 -5.87 7.97 -2.47
CA PHE A 250 -6.86 8.74 -3.21
C PHE A 250 -6.16 9.91 -3.89
N VAL A 251 -6.64 10.27 -5.07
CA VAL A 251 -6.18 11.45 -5.81
C VAL A 251 -7.31 12.47 -5.90
N GLU A 252 -6.93 13.75 -5.97
CA GLU A 252 -7.88 14.81 -6.30
C GLU A 252 -8.18 14.80 -7.79
N VAL A 253 -9.48 14.74 -8.12
CA VAL A 253 -10.00 14.96 -9.47
C VAL A 253 -11.15 15.96 -9.36
N ASP A 254 -11.01 17.12 -10.00
CA ASP A 254 -12.02 18.20 -9.94
C ASP A 254 -12.47 18.53 -8.50
N HIS A 255 -11.52 18.74 -7.59
CA HIS A 255 -11.77 19.00 -6.16
C HIS A 255 -12.59 17.89 -5.46
N THR A 256 -12.58 16.69 -6.02
CA THR A 256 -13.23 15.50 -5.47
C THR A 256 -12.18 14.44 -5.17
N ALA A 257 -12.19 13.95 -3.95
CA ALA A 257 -11.42 12.78 -3.55
C ALA A 257 -11.86 11.55 -4.34
N CYS A 258 -10.95 10.91 -5.08
CA CYS A 258 -11.27 9.76 -5.90
C CYS A 258 -10.32 8.58 -5.70
N LEU A 259 -10.87 7.37 -5.66
CA LEU A 259 -10.11 6.13 -5.70
C LEU A 259 -9.68 5.86 -7.14
N THR A 260 -8.38 5.71 -7.35
CA THR A 260 -7.82 5.31 -8.65
C THR A 260 -8.04 3.82 -8.88
N ILE A 261 -8.50 3.45 -10.07
CA ILE A 261 -8.66 2.06 -10.51
C ILE A 261 -7.91 1.87 -11.82
N TYR A 262 -6.89 1.02 -11.80
CA TYR A 262 -6.18 0.59 -12.98
C TYR A 262 -6.89 -0.62 -13.60
N VAL A 263 -7.17 -0.52 -14.90
CA VAL A 263 -7.85 -1.57 -15.66
C VAL A 263 -6.87 -2.22 -16.60
N TYR A 264 -6.64 -3.51 -16.40
CA TYR A 264 -5.76 -4.29 -17.25
C TYR A 264 -6.55 -5.29 -18.09
N GLN A 265 -6.28 -5.37 -19.38
CA GLN A 265 -6.83 -6.42 -20.24
C GLN A 265 -6.18 -7.76 -19.88
N LYS A 266 -6.99 -8.77 -19.55
CA LYS A 266 -6.46 -10.13 -19.35
C LYS A 266 -5.97 -10.69 -20.68
N ASN A 267 -4.79 -11.29 -20.66
CA ASN A 267 -4.25 -12.00 -21.82
C ASN A 267 -3.82 -13.42 -21.44
N ALA A 268 -3.71 -14.30 -22.43
CA ALA A 268 -3.36 -15.71 -22.20
C ALA A 268 -1.94 -15.90 -21.63
N ALA A 269 -1.08 -14.88 -21.72
CA ALA A 269 0.28 -14.89 -21.18
C ALA A 269 0.34 -14.42 -19.71
N GLY A 270 -0.76 -13.93 -19.14
CA GLY A 270 -0.83 -13.42 -17.77
C GLY A 270 -0.07 -12.12 -17.53
N THR A 271 0.48 -11.48 -18.57
CA THR A 271 1.26 -10.24 -18.43
C THR A 271 0.39 -9.00 -18.29
N ASN A 272 -0.92 -9.12 -18.59
CA ASN A 272 -1.98 -8.12 -18.53
C ASN A 272 -1.55 -6.66 -18.80
N SER A 273 -1.97 -6.08 -19.91
CA SER A 273 -1.60 -4.69 -20.27
C SER A 273 -2.58 -3.69 -19.68
N LEU A 274 -2.07 -2.59 -19.11
CA LEU A 274 -2.90 -1.46 -18.68
C LEU A 274 -3.60 -0.90 -19.93
N VAL A 275 -4.92 -0.82 -19.88
CA VAL A 275 -5.72 -0.27 -20.98
C VAL A 275 -6.42 1.01 -20.60
N GLU A 276 -6.71 1.21 -19.32
CA GLU A 276 -7.42 2.41 -18.87
C GLU A 276 -7.18 2.69 -17.39
N THR A 277 -7.29 3.96 -17.02
CA THR A 277 -7.32 4.42 -15.64
C THR A 277 -8.63 5.13 -15.38
N TYR A 278 -9.35 4.70 -14.35
CA TYR A 278 -10.54 5.38 -13.87
C TYR A 278 -10.33 5.97 -12.49
N PHE A 279 -11.09 7.01 -12.17
CA PHE A 279 -11.19 7.56 -10.83
C PHE A 279 -12.65 7.50 -10.40
N ILE A 280 -12.93 6.92 -9.23
CA ILE A 280 -14.28 6.84 -8.67
C ILE A 280 -14.33 7.78 -7.48
N SER A 281 -15.27 8.72 -7.48
CA SER A 281 -15.46 9.62 -6.35
C SER A 281 -15.69 8.82 -5.06
N SER A 282 -15.18 9.36 -3.97
CA SER A 282 -15.30 8.83 -2.60
C SER A 282 -16.67 8.34 -2.15
N ASP A 283 -17.75 8.94 -2.67
CA ASP A 283 -19.13 8.58 -2.40
C ASP A 283 -19.69 7.52 -3.38
N GLY A 284 -18.88 7.06 -4.33
CA GLY A 284 -19.24 6.14 -5.39
C GLY A 284 -20.15 6.75 -6.47
N SER A 285 -20.45 8.05 -6.42
CA SER A 285 -21.49 8.67 -7.24
C SER A 285 -21.02 9.06 -8.65
N THR A 286 -19.72 9.29 -8.83
CA THR A 286 -19.14 9.78 -10.08
C THR A 286 -17.97 8.90 -10.51
N LEU A 287 -18.01 8.45 -11.77
CA LEU A 287 -16.90 7.80 -12.43
C LEU A 287 -16.23 8.80 -13.38
N TYR A 288 -14.92 8.90 -13.33
CA TYR A 288 -14.09 9.65 -14.25
C TYR A 288 -13.18 8.68 -15.01
N ARG A 289 -12.96 8.97 -16.28
CA ARG A 289 -11.97 8.26 -17.10
C ARG A 289 -10.80 9.18 -17.41
N GLN A 290 -9.58 8.69 -17.25
CA GLN A 290 -8.39 9.46 -17.57
C GLN A 290 -8.27 9.63 -19.09
N THR A 291 -8.01 10.86 -19.54
CA THR A 291 -7.84 11.22 -20.96
C THR A 291 -6.43 11.71 -21.29
N GLY A 292 -5.63 12.01 -20.26
CA GLY A 292 -4.23 12.40 -20.39
C GLY A 292 -3.35 11.71 -19.36
N THR A 293 -2.24 12.33 -18.97
CA THR A 293 -1.28 11.73 -18.03
C THR A 293 -1.53 12.17 -16.58
N GLU A 294 -2.22 13.30 -16.40
CA GLU A 294 -2.49 13.86 -15.07
C GLU A 294 -3.89 13.46 -14.54
N PRO A 295 -4.09 13.37 -13.21
CA PRO A 295 -5.38 13.02 -12.60
C PRO A 295 -6.52 13.97 -12.96
N ASN A 296 -6.24 15.26 -13.21
CA ASN A 296 -7.25 16.26 -13.58
C ASN A 296 -7.56 16.30 -15.10
N GLN A 297 -6.87 15.49 -15.91
CA GLN A 297 -7.16 15.37 -17.34
C GLN A 297 -8.17 14.23 -17.55
N VAL A 298 -9.44 14.48 -17.21
CA VAL A 298 -10.47 13.45 -17.18
C VAL A 298 -11.72 13.81 -17.98
N GLU A 299 -12.48 12.77 -18.36
CA GLU A 299 -13.87 12.89 -18.77
C GLU A 299 -14.79 12.25 -17.71
N LYS A 300 -15.88 12.94 -17.38
CA LYS A 300 -16.89 12.43 -16.45
C LYS A 300 -17.82 11.44 -17.16
N ILE A 301 -17.92 10.23 -16.63
CA ILE A 301 -18.85 9.20 -17.05
C ILE A 301 -20.07 9.22 -16.12
N THR A 302 -21.25 9.36 -16.71
CA THR A 302 -22.51 9.27 -15.95
C THR A 302 -22.94 7.81 -15.90
N LEU A 303 -22.92 7.21 -14.71
CA LEU A 303 -23.38 5.85 -14.51
C LEU A 303 -24.91 5.82 -14.65
N SER A 304 -25.42 4.96 -15.54
CA SER A 304 -26.86 4.80 -15.81
C SER A 304 -27.64 4.26 -14.59
N GLY A 305 -26.95 3.64 -13.63
CA GLY A 305 -27.51 3.13 -12.38
C GLY A 305 -26.96 3.88 -11.17
N GLY A 306 -27.80 4.67 -10.51
CA GLY A 306 -27.44 5.33 -9.25
C GLY A 306 -27.19 4.29 -8.16
N HIS A 307 -25.94 4.12 -7.75
CA HIS A 307 -25.62 3.41 -6.52
C HIS A 307 -25.86 4.38 -5.36
N THR A 308 -27.07 4.38 -4.80
CA THR A 308 -27.23 4.90 -3.44
C THR A 308 -26.48 3.95 -2.53
N SER A 309 -25.28 4.36 -2.08
CA SER A 309 -24.67 3.78 -0.89
C SER A 309 -25.74 3.76 0.19
N GLN A 310 -26.20 2.56 0.56
CA GLN A 310 -27.12 2.39 1.67
C GLN A 310 -26.31 2.58 2.94
N ALA A 311 -25.99 3.83 3.26
CA ALA A 311 -25.65 4.22 4.60
C ALA A 311 -26.82 3.78 5.47
N ALA A 312 -26.56 2.87 6.42
CA ALA A 312 -27.54 2.36 7.33
C ALA A 312 -28.12 3.51 8.18
N SER A 313 -29.18 4.16 7.70
CA SER A 313 -30.05 4.98 8.53
C SER A 313 -30.85 4.01 9.39
N SER A 314 -30.28 3.66 10.55
CA SER A 314 -31.10 3.14 11.65
C SER A 314 -31.91 4.30 12.21
N ASP A 315 -33.00 4.61 11.50
CA ASP A 315 -34.04 5.50 11.98
C ASP A 315 -34.71 4.77 13.15
N ARG A 316 -34.28 5.09 14.37
CA ARG A 316 -34.98 4.68 15.58
C ARG A 316 -36.19 5.59 15.71
N ASP A 317 -37.31 5.06 15.26
CA ASP A 317 -38.64 5.57 15.59
C ASP A 317 -38.78 5.67 17.13
N PRO A 318 -39.07 6.85 17.70
CA PRO A 318 -39.26 6.98 19.13
C PRO A 318 -40.67 6.50 19.45
N THR A 319 -40.79 5.30 20.04
CA THR A 319 -42.05 4.87 20.64
C THR A 319 -42.29 5.65 21.94
N GLU A 320 -43.46 6.29 22.00
CA GLU A 320 -44.07 6.93 23.18
C GLU A 320 -44.19 6.01 24.40
#